data_AF-A0A916NJN6-F1
#
_entry.id   AF-A0A916NJN6-F1
#
_cell.length_a   1.000
_cell.length_b   1.000
_cell.length_c   1.000
_cell.angle_alpha   90.00
_cell.angle_beta   90.00
_cell.angle_gamma   90.00
#
_symmetry.space_group_name_H-M   'P 1'
#
loop_
_entity.id
_entity.type
_entity.pdbx_description
1 polymer ?
#
loop_
_entity_poly.entity_id
_entity_poly.type
_entity_poly.pdbx_seq_one_letter_code
_entity_poly.pdbx_strand_id
1 'polypeptide(L)'
;MIKTLLFIVTFIPGINQGNLKQTDSIAETWNLLVFEKGGCLGGCQYVKEEKIEKKEVRTLVFSQQAWKDFLNKDKTKLTHFLIGEMSDTTQTRIHTCPFFEATAGEMAVYSLQRIHQKNWFDFPEFITYKDREMESATEQPQAWLQEILKNKTQREKLEALYHNELKK
;
A
#
# COMPACT_ATOMS: atom_id res chain seq x y z
N MET A 1 40.89 20.78 -16.02
CA MET A 1 39.55 21.07 -15.43
C MET A 1 38.86 19.75 -15.15
N ILE A 2 38.98 19.22 -13.93
CA ILE A 2 38.27 18.02 -13.48
C ILE A 2 37.60 18.43 -12.16
N LYS A 3 36.26 18.44 -12.14
CA LYS A 3 35.50 18.62 -10.90
C LYS A 3 35.21 17.25 -10.32
N THR A 4 35.96 16.87 -9.29
CA THR A 4 35.64 15.72 -8.45
C THR A 4 34.45 16.08 -7.57
N LEU A 5 33.31 15.44 -7.77
CA LEU A 5 32.16 15.53 -6.86
C LEU A 5 32.44 14.61 -5.66
N LEU A 6 32.61 15.20 -4.48
CA LEU A 6 32.65 14.48 -3.21
C LEU A 6 31.21 14.10 -2.83
N PHE A 7 30.87 12.81 -2.84
CA PHE A 7 29.68 12.32 -2.16
C PHE A 7 30.00 12.14 -0.68
N ILE A 8 29.42 12.98 0.17
CA ILE A 8 29.47 12.80 1.63
C ILE A 8 28.44 11.73 1.97
N VAL A 9 28.91 10.51 2.21
CA VAL A 9 28.11 9.47 2.87
C VAL A 9 28.12 9.79 4.36
N THR A 10 27.04 10.36 4.88
CA THR A 10 26.86 10.49 6.33
C THR A 10 26.53 9.13 6.92
N PHE A 11 27.50 8.57 7.64
CA PHE A 11 27.35 7.38 8.47
C PHE A 11 26.44 7.72 9.67
N ILE A 12 25.27 7.10 9.77
CA ILE A 12 24.42 7.17 10.98
C ILE A 12 24.77 5.96 11.86
N PRO A 13 25.38 6.14 13.04
CA PRO A 13 25.67 5.04 13.94
C PRO A 13 24.44 4.66 14.77
N GLY A 14 24.15 3.36 14.84
CA GLY A 14 23.41 2.74 15.95
C GLY A 14 22.04 2.17 15.61
N ILE A 15 21.99 0.98 15.01
CA ILE A 15 20.81 0.11 15.12
C ILE A 15 20.95 -0.65 16.44
N ASN A 16 20.28 -0.16 17.47
CA ASN A 16 20.06 -0.91 18.71
C ASN A 16 18.75 -1.69 18.53
N GLN A 17 18.84 -3.02 18.48
CA GLN A 17 17.68 -3.91 18.46
C GLN A 17 16.99 -3.86 19.84
N GLY A 18 16.06 -2.92 20.02
CA GLY A 18 15.29 -2.80 21.24
C GLY A 18 14.28 -1.68 21.16
N ASN A 19 12.98 -2.04 21.08
CA ASN A 19 11.83 -1.14 21.14
C ASN A 19 11.91 0.08 20.19
N LEU A 20 11.55 -0.13 18.93
CA LEU A 20 11.10 0.96 18.05
C LEU A 20 9.97 1.69 18.79
N LYS A 21 10.26 2.87 19.35
CA LYS A 21 9.22 3.80 19.78
C LYS A 21 8.35 4.06 18.56
N GLN A 22 7.13 3.54 18.60
CA GLN A 22 6.12 3.84 17.60
C GLN A 22 5.95 5.35 17.59
N THR A 23 6.31 5.98 16.48
CA THR A 23 6.16 7.42 16.34
C THR A 23 4.71 7.71 15.95
N ASP A 24 4.17 8.85 16.39
CA ASP A 24 2.83 9.23 15.99
C ASP A 24 2.76 9.64 14.51
N SER A 25 3.90 9.91 13.89
CA SER A 25 4.01 10.30 12.48
C SER A 25 3.56 9.18 11.55
N ILE A 26 2.59 9.50 10.69
CA ILE A 26 2.12 8.61 9.63
C ILE A 26 3.29 8.24 8.70
N ALA A 27 4.11 9.20 8.29
CA ALA A 27 5.20 8.98 7.34
C ALA A 27 6.31 8.07 7.91
N GLU A 28 6.69 8.25 9.17
CA GLU A 28 7.72 7.41 9.80
C GLU A 28 7.19 5.98 10.03
N THR A 29 5.93 5.85 10.46
CA THR A 29 5.30 4.53 10.60
C THR A 29 5.18 3.84 9.23
N TRP A 30 4.78 4.57 8.20
CA TRP A 30 4.71 4.08 6.82
C TRP A 30 6.06 3.55 6.35
N ASN A 31 7.12 4.33 6.49
CA ASN A 31 8.47 3.93 6.08
C ASN A 31 8.92 2.64 6.76
N LEU A 32 8.71 2.55 8.08
CA LEU A 32 9.02 1.35 8.85
C LEU A 32 8.24 0.12 8.35
N LEU A 33 6.92 0.27 8.13
CA LEU A 33 6.06 -0.83 7.73
C LEU A 33 6.35 -1.31 6.30
N VAL A 34 6.55 -0.37 5.38
CA VAL A 34 6.64 -0.62 3.94
C VAL A 34 8.05 -0.99 3.51
N PHE A 35 9.06 -0.27 3.98
CA PHE A 35 10.43 -0.42 3.48
C PHE A 35 11.36 -1.22 4.41
N GLU A 36 11.01 -1.40 5.69
CA GLU A 36 11.88 -2.12 6.63
C GLU A 36 11.36 -3.50 7.02
N LYS A 37 10.08 -3.60 7.45
CA LYS A 37 9.51 -4.84 8.00
C LYS A 37 9.10 -5.88 6.95
N GLY A 38 8.48 -5.47 5.85
CA GLY A 38 7.98 -6.36 4.80
C GLY A 38 6.79 -7.25 5.19
N GLY A 39 6.49 -8.29 4.39
CA GLY A 39 5.43 -9.28 4.62
C GLY A 39 4.77 -9.81 3.33
N CYS A 40 3.71 -10.66 3.41
CA CYS A 40 2.83 -10.97 2.25
C CYS A 40 1.47 -10.29 2.37
N LEU A 41 0.95 -9.81 1.24
CA LEU A 41 -0.40 -9.29 1.06
C LEU A 41 -1.48 -10.33 0.72
N GLY A 42 -1.11 -11.50 0.20
CA GLY A 42 -2.02 -12.60 -0.11
C GLY A 42 -2.99 -12.32 -1.26
N GLY A 43 -2.64 -11.42 -2.20
CA GLY A 43 -3.51 -10.98 -3.31
C GLY A 43 -4.51 -9.87 -2.94
N CYS A 44 -4.41 -9.36 -1.70
CA CYS A 44 -5.07 -8.21 -1.05
C CYS A 44 -6.09 -7.38 -1.85
N GLN A 45 -7.21 -8.00 -2.17
CA GLN A 45 -8.48 -7.30 -2.21
C GLN A 45 -9.05 -7.21 -0.79
N TYR A 46 -9.71 -6.11 -0.47
CA TYR A 46 -10.54 -6.01 0.71
C TYR A 46 -11.72 -6.98 0.61
N VAL A 47 -11.82 -7.84 1.62
CA VAL A 47 -12.94 -8.74 1.85
C VAL A 47 -13.49 -8.38 3.23
N LYS A 48 -14.82 -8.18 3.33
CA LYS A 48 -15.47 -7.91 4.62
C LYS A 48 -15.12 -9.01 5.62
N GLU A 49 -14.73 -8.60 6.83
CA GLU A 49 -14.24 -9.49 7.88
C GLU A 49 -15.22 -10.61 8.24
N GLU A 50 -16.53 -10.36 8.12
CA GLU A 50 -17.61 -11.33 8.30
C GLU A 50 -17.48 -12.59 7.40
N LYS A 51 -16.78 -12.47 6.26
CA LYS A 51 -16.50 -13.60 5.35
C LYS A 51 -15.16 -14.29 5.63
N ILE A 52 -14.37 -13.78 6.58
CA ILE A 52 -13.03 -14.27 6.96
C ILE A 52 -13.10 -15.02 8.31
N GLU A 53 -14.27 -15.54 8.72
CA GLU A 53 -14.44 -16.20 10.03
C GLU A 53 -13.70 -17.54 10.22
N LYS A 54 -12.81 -17.99 9.31
CA LYS A 54 -12.18 -19.32 9.46
C LYS A 54 -10.68 -19.44 9.30
N LYS A 55 -9.94 -18.37 9.00
CA LYS A 55 -8.46 -18.35 9.01
C LYS A 55 -7.99 -16.95 8.61
N GLU A 56 -7.89 -16.02 9.56
CA GLU A 56 -6.86 -14.99 9.38
C GLU A 56 -5.55 -15.76 9.25
N VAL A 57 -5.00 -15.83 8.04
CA VAL A 57 -3.64 -16.32 7.85
C VAL A 57 -2.78 -15.27 8.54
N ARG A 58 -2.40 -15.51 9.80
CA ARG A 58 -1.67 -14.61 10.71
C ARG A 58 -0.36 -14.05 10.12
N THR A 59 0.03 -14.51 8.94
CA THR A 59 1.22 -14.08 8.20
C THR A 59 0.96 -12.92 7.24
N LEU A 60 -0.30 -12.55 6.96
CA LEU A 60 -0.61 -11.44 6.06
C LEU A 60 -0.40 -10.08 6.72
N VAL A 61 0.10 -9.09 5.97
CA VAL A 61 0.48 -7.77 6.49
C VAL A 61 -0.64 -7.12 7.31
N PHE A 62 -1.87 -7.07 6.80
CA PHE A 62 -2.99 -6.42 7.49
C PHE A 62 -3.53 -7.19 8.70
N SER A 63 -3.08 -8.43 8.93
CA SER A 63 -3.40 -9.16 10.17
C SER A 63 -2.46 -8.81 11.32
N GLN A 64 -1.31 -8.19 11.02
CA GLN A 64 -0.29 -7.85 12.02
C GLN A 64 -0.70 -6.60 12.82
N GLN A 65 -0.39 -6.60 14.12
CA GLN A 65 -0.79 -5.51 15.03
C GLN A 65 -0.29 -4.14 14.57
N ALA A 66 0.95 -4.03 14.11
CA ALA A 66 1.51 -2.75 13.67
C ALA A 66 0.76 -2.14 12.46
N TRP A 67 0.23 -2.98 11.57
CA TRP A 67 -0.62 -2.54 10.47
C TRP A 67 -2.01 -2.13 10.96
N LYS A 68 -2.59 -2.89 11.90
CA LYS A 68 -3.87 -2.52 12.54
C LYS A 68 -3.76 -1.16 13.24
N ASP A 69 -2.67 -0.92 13.98
CA ASP A 69 -2.42 0.35 14.65
C ASP A 69 -2.24 1.50 13.65
N PHE A 70 -1.54 1.27 12.54
CA PHE A 70 -1.38 2.26 11.48
C PHE A 70 -2.72 2.62 10.81
N LEU A 71 -3.54 1.63 10.47
CA LEU A 71 -4.84 1.82 9.84
C LEU A 71 -5.89 2.44 10.77
N ASN A 72 -5.66 2.40 12.10
CA ASN A 72 -6.50 3.04 13.11
C ASN A 72 -6.14 4.52 13.37
N LYS A 73 -5.11 5.07 12.71
CA LYS A 73 -4.82 6.51 12.77
C LYS A 73 -5.96 7.33 12.13
N ASP A 74 -5.94 8.64 12.33
CA ASP A 74 -6.95 9.57 11.79
C ASP A 74 -7.21 9.33 10.29
N LYS A 75 -8.45 8.91 9.97
CA LYS A 75 -8.84 8.47 8.63
C LYS A 75 -8.60 9.54 7.57
N THR A 76 -8.86 10.81 7.88
CA THR A 76 -8.69 11.93 6.94
C THR A 76 -7.22 12.19 6.63
N LYS A 77 -6.39 12.35 7.67
CA LYS A 77 -4.94 12.53 7.53
C LYS A 77 -4.30 11.35 6.81
N LEU A 78 -4.70 10.13 7.17
CA LEU A 78 -4.17 8.92 6.57
C LEU A 78 -4.59 8.78 5.09
N THR A 79 -5.84 9.10 4.75
CA THR A 79 -6.29 9.09 3.35
C THR A 79 -5.50 10.10 2.50
N HIS A 80 -5.31 11.33 2.98
CA HIS A 80 -4.52 12.33 2.26
C HIS A 80 -3.07 11.90 2.07
N PHE A 81 -2.45 11.34 3.12
CA PHE A 81 -1.10 10.81 3.03
C PHE A 81 -0.99 9.70 1.98
N LEU A 82 -1.86 8.68 2.06
CA LEU A 82 -1.82 7.52 1.16
C LEU A 82 -2.11 7.91 -0.30
N ILE A 83 -2.97 8.91 -0.54
CA ILE A 83 -3.18 9.45 -1.89
C ILE A 83 -1.88 10.03 -2.46
N GLY A 84 -1.09 10.74 -1.65
CA GLY A 84 0.21 11.27 -2.07
C GLY A 84 1.21 10.18 -2.46
N GLU A 85 1.14 9.02 -1.81
CA GLU A 85 2.00 7.86 -2.07
C GLU A 85 1.61 7.09 -3.34
N MET A 86 0.40 7.27 -3.90
CA MET A 86 -0.08 6.47 -5.05
C MET A 86 0.80 6.58 -6.30
N SER A 87 1.58 7.64 -6.43
CA SER A 87 2.51 7.85 -7.55
C SER A 87 3.90 7.25 -7.32
N ASP A 88 4.20 6.80 -6.10
CA ASP A 88 5.52 6.26 -5.74
C ASP A 88 5.67 4.83 -6.26
N THR A 89 6.61 4.65 -7.18
CA THR A 89 6.93 3.36 -7.81
C THR A 89 8.05 2.60 -7.08
N THR A 90 8.54 3.10 -5.95
CA THR A 90 9.60 2.46 -5.18
C THR A 90 9.16 1.07 -4.73
N GLN A 91 9.99 0.06 -4.98
CA GLN A 91 9.74 -1.30 -4.52
C GLN A 91 9.86 -1.38 -3.00
N THR A 92 8.92 -2.10 -2.41
CA THR A 92 8.81 -2.26 -0.96
C THR A 92 9.38 -3.61 -0.54
N ARG A 93 9.48 -3.86 0.76
CA ARG A 93 9.79 -5.21 1.28
C ARG A 93 8.55 -6.10 1.38
N ILE A 94 7.41 -5.64 0.89
CA ILE A 94 6.14 -6.35 0.95
C ILE A 94 5.94 -7.03 -0.39
N HIS A 95 5.64 -8.33 -0.34
CA HIS A 95 5.34 -9.09 -1.52
C HIS A 95 3.83 -9.31 -1.66
N THR A 96 3.38 -9.30 -2.91
CA THR A 96 2.04 -9.71 -3.30
C THR A 96 2.15 -11.09 -3.93
N CYS A 97 1.66 -12.08 -3.19
CA CYS A 97 1.60 -13.47 -3.62
C CYS A 97 0.85 -13.57 -4.98
N PRO A 98 1.34 -14.32 -6.01
CA PRO A 98 2.50 -15.23 -5.97
C PRO A 98 3.83 -14.65 -6.48
N PHE A 99 3.87 -13.51 -7.19
CA PHE A 99 4.99 -13.22 -8.09
C PHE A 99 5.67 -11.85 -7.94
N PHE A 100 5.16 -10.94 -7.11
CA PHE A 100 5.58 -9.53 -7.21
C PHE A 100 5.95 -8.94 -5.85
N GLU A 101 6.93 -8.04 -5.85
CA GLU A 101 7.10 -7.04 -4.80
C GLU A 101 6.11 -5.91 -5.07
N ALA A 102 5.39 -5.48 -4.03
CA ALA A 102 4.49 -4.35 -4.12
C ALA A 102 5.31 -3.06 -4.23
N THR A 103 4.78 -2.09 -4.97
CA THR A 103 5.27 -0.69 -4.93
C THR A 103 4.64 0.06 -3.75
N ALA A 104 5.23 1.17 -3.34
CA ALA A 104 4.67 2.04 -2.31
C ALA A 104 3.26 2.53 -2.70
N GLY A 105 3.05 2.94 -3.96
CA GLY A 105 1.73 3.33 -4.44
C GLY A 105 0.69 2.20 -4.43
N GLU A 106 1.11 0.98 -4.77
CA GLU A 106 0.25 -0.22 -4.65
C GLU A 106 -0.15 -0.48 -3.19
N MET A 107 0.81 -0.42 -2.26
CA MET A 107 0.54 -0.51 -0.83
C MET A 107 -0.42 0.60 -0.35
N ALA A 108 -0.35 1.77 -0.96
CA ALA A 108 -1.18 2.91 -0.59
C ALA A 108 -2.64 2.62 -0.94
N VAL A 109 -2.89 2.10 -2.15
CA VAL A 109 -4.23 1.67 -2.57
C VAL A 109 -4.75 0.56 -1.67
N TYR A 110 -3.98 -0.48 -1.38
CA TYR A 110 -4.45 -1.55 -0.49
C TYR A 110 -4.78 -1.07 0.92
N SER A 111 -4.04 -0.10 1.43
CA SER A 111 -4.34 0.56 2.71
C SER A 111 -5.63 1.38 2.62
N LEU A 112 -5.82 2.14 1.54
CA LEU A 112 -7.06 2.88 1.27
C LEU A 112 -8.27 1.94 1.19
N GLN A 113 -8.15 0.78 0.55
CA GLN A 113 -9.22 -0.22 0.50
C GLN A 113 -9.64 -0.69 1.88
N ARG A 114 -8.69 -0.82 2.82
CA ARG A 114 -8.96 -1.24 4.20
C ARG A 114 -9.66 -0.14 4.99
N ILE A 115 -9.17 1.10 4.91
CA ILE A 115 -9.69 2.25 5.65
C ILE A 115 -11.09 2.65 5.17
N HIS A 116 -11.34 2.51 3.87
CA HIS A 116 -12.64 2.82 3.25
C HIS A 116 -13.52 1.59 3.06
N GLN A 117 -13.02 0.39 3.40
CA GLN A 117 -13.72 -0.88 3.24
C GLN A 117 -14.29 -1.10 1.83
N LYS A 118 -13.51 -0.70 0.81
CA LYS A 118 -13.95 -0.63 -0.59
C LYS A 118 -12.80 -0.86 -1.55
N ASN A 119 -12.93 -1.84 -2.45
CA ASN A 119 -11.90 -2.12 -3.45
C ASN A 119 -11.84 -1.04 -4.53
N TRP A 120 -10.68 -0.88 -5.16
CA TRP A 120 -10.53 0.07 -6.27
C TRP A 120 -11.43 -0.28 -7.46
N PHE A 121 -11.70 -1.56 -7.71
CA PHE A 121 -12.64 -2.01 -8.74
C PHE A 121 -14.11 -1.97 -8.32
N ASP A 122 -14.43 -1.65 -7.05
CA ASP A 122 -15.82 -1.44 -6.63
C ASP A 122 -16.31 -0.03 -6.97
N PHE A 123 -15.43 0.84 -7.48
CA PHE A 123 -15.83 2.12 -8.07
C PHE A 123 -16.46 1.90 -9.45
N PRO A 124 -17.57 2.60 -9.80
CA PRO A 124 -18.21 2.49 -11.11
C PRO A 124 -17.24 2.64 -12.29
N GLU A 125 -16.24 3.49 -12.14
CA GLU A 125 -15.25 3.81 -13.16
C GLU A 125 -14.25 2.68 -13.43
N PHE A 126 -14.17 1.70 -12.52
CA PHE A 126 -13.29 0.54 -12.59
C PHE A 126 -14.07 -0.78 -12.45
N ILE A 127 -15.40 -0.75 -12.51
CA ILE A 127 -16.25 -1.93 -12.28
C ILE A 127 -16.00 -3.05 -13.29
N THR A 128 -15.53 -2.70 -14.49
CA THR A 128 -15.17 -3.68 -15.53
C THR A 128 -14.05 -4.61 -15.11
N TYR A 129 -13.23 -4.24 -14.11
CA TYR A 129 -12.17 -5.09 -13.58
C TYR A 129 -12.66 -6.11 -12.55
N LYS A 130 -13.86 -5.92 -11.98
CA LYS A 130 -14.40 -6.78 -10.92
C LYS A 130 -14.65 -8.21 -11.40
N ASP A 131 -15.24 -8.33 -12.58
CA ASP A 131 -15.61 -9.60 -13.20
C ASP A 131 -14.69 -9.97 -14.37
N ARG A 132 -13.54 -9.29 -14.49
CA ARG A 132 -12.58 -9.56 -15.56
C ARG A 132 -11.91 -10.92 -15.31
N GLU A 133 -11.91 -11.78 -16.32
CA GLU A 133 -11.26 -13.09 -16.22
C GLU A 133 -9.74 -12.95 -16.09
N MET A 134 -9.15 -13.79 -15.24
CA MET A 134 -7.69 -13.89 -15.11
C MET A 134 -7.18 -14.85 -16.17
N GLU A 135 -6.59 -14.32 -17.23
CA GLU A 135 -6.09 -15.13 -18.34
C GLU A 135 -4.68 -15.69 -18.08
N SER A 136 -3.93 -15.09 -17.15
CA SER A 136 -2.56 -15.50 -16.82
C SER A 136 -2.05 -14.86 -15.51
N ALA A 137 -0.85 -15.26 -15.07
CA ALA A 137 -0.16 -14.65 -13.93
C ALA A 137 0.15 -13.14 -14.12
N THR A 138 0.16 -12.67 -15.36
CA THR A 138 0.37 -11.25 -15.72
C THR A 138 -0.93 -10.52 -16.03
N GLU A 139 -2.06 -11.24 -16.10
CA GLU A 139 -3.41 -10.68 -16.29
C GLU A 139 -4.25 -10.98 -15.05
N GLN A 140 -3.94 -10.26 -13.97
CA GLN A 140 -4.58 -10.41 -12.68
C GLN A 140 -4.75 -9.04 -12.01
N PRO A 141 -5.62 -8.91 -10.98
CA PRO A 141 -5.95 -7.62 -10.36
C PRO A 141 -4.76 -6.77 -9.93
N GLN A 142 -3.67 -7.41 -9.50
CA GLN A 142 -2.44 -6.72 -9.15
C GLN A 142 -1.78 -6.03 -10.36
N ALA A 143 -1.61 -6.76 -11.47
CA ALA A 143 -1.00 -6.21 -12.67
C ALA A 143 -1.85 -5.06 -13.23
N TRP A 144 -3.18 -5.21 -13.22
CA TRP A 144 -4.09 -4.16 -13.64
C TRP A 144 -3.97 -2.91 -12.76
N LEU A 145 -3.87 -3.07 -11.44
CA LEU A 145 -3.66 -1.95 -10.53
C LEU A 145 -2.32 -1.26 -10.80
N GLN A 146 -1.24 -2.00 -11.01
CA GLN A 146 0.05 -1.41 -11.34
C GLN A 146 0.01 -0.60 -12.66
N GLU A 147 -0.72 -1.08 -13.68
CA GLU A 147 -0.91 -0.32 -14.91
C GLU A 147 -1.75 0.94 -14.72
N ILE A 148 -2.80 0.87 -13.88
CA ILE A 148 -3.58 2.05 -13.46
C ILE A 148 -2.67 3.09 -12.78
N LEU A 149 -1.81 2.65 -11.85
CA LEU A 149 -0.92 3.54 -11.09
C LEU A 149 0.19 4.16 -11.96
N LYS A 150 0.70 3.45 -12.97
CA LYS A 150 1.65 4.00 -13.95
C LYS A 150 0.99 5.05 -14.85
N ASN A 151 -0.29 4.89 -15.17
CA ASN A 151 -1.03 5.84 -15.99
C ASN A 151 -1.49 7.04 -15.15
N LYS A 152 -0.88 8.22 -15.36
CA LYS A 152 -1.20 9.44 -14.62
C LYS A 152 -2.69 9.76 -14.58
N THR A 153 -3.38 9.72 -15.72
CA THR A 153 -4.80 10.06 -15.82
C THR A 153 -5.68 9.08 -15.04
N GLN A 154 -5.40 7.77 -15.14
CA GLN A 154 -6.16 6.76 -14.38
C GLN A 154 -5.84 6.81 -12.88
N ARG A 155 -4.58 7.07 -12.52
CA ARG A 155 -4.16 7.26 -11.13
C ARG A 155 -4.86 8.46 -10.50
N GLU A 156 -4.82 9.63 -11.13
CA GLU A 156 -5.50 10.86 -10.64
C GLU A 156 -7.01 10.64 -10.49
N LYS A 157 -7.61 9.83 -11.38
CA LYS A 157 -9.01 9.42 -11.27
C LYS A 157 -9.27 8.59 -10.02
N LEU A 158 -8.42 7.60 -9.72
CA LEU A 158 -8.54 6.77 -8.52
C LEU A 158 -8.27 7.57 -7.24
N GLU A 159 -7.29 8.47 -7.24
CA GLU A 159 -7.00 9.41 -6.16
C GLU A 159 -8.25 10.24 -5.81
N ALA A 160 -8.89 10.84 -6.83
CA ALA A 160 -10.11 11.63 -6.65
C ALA A 160 -11.28 10.81 -6.10
N LEU A 161 -11.41 9.55 -6.51
CA LEU A 161 -12.45 8.65 -6.01
C LEU A 161 -12.29 8.36 -4.52
N TYR A 162 -11.08 7.99 -4.07
CA TYR A 162 -10.82 7.78 -2.65
C TYR A 162 -10.92 9.06 -1.82
N HIS A 163 -10.48 10.20 -2.36
CA HIS A 163 -10.69 11.49 -1.70
C HIS A 163 -12.19 11.78 -1.48
N ASN A 164 -13.04 11.44 -2.45
CA ASN A 164 -14.49 11.62 -2.33
C ASN A 164 -15.17 10.65 -1.35
N GLU A 165 -14.58 9.49 -1.06
CA GLU A 165 -15.09 8.58 -0.03
C GLU A 165 -14.97 9.18 1.40
N LEU A 166 -14.14 10.20 1.62
CA LEU A 166 -14.11 10.94 2.90
C LEU A 166 -15.40 11.72 3.19
N LYS A 167 -16.21 12.00 2.17
CA LYS A 167 -17.43 12.81 2.28
C LYS A 167 -18.69 11.97 2.58
N LYS A 168 -18.55 10.65 2.68
CA LYS A 168 -19.63 9.69 2.93
C LYS A 168 -19.62 9.25 4.37
#